data_AF-A0A852B433-F1
#
_entry.id   AF-A0A852B433-F1
#
_cell.length_a   1.000
_cell.length_b   1.000
_cell.length_c   1.000
_cell.angle_alpha   90.00
_cell.angle_beta   90.00
_cell.angle_gamma   90.00
#
_symmetry.space_group_name_H-M   'P 1'
#
loop_
_entity.id
_entity.type
_entity.pdbx_description
1 polymer ?
#
loop_
_entity_poly.entity_id
_entity_poly.type
_entity_poly.pdbx_seq_one_letter_code
_entity_poly.pdbx_strand_id
1 'polypeptide(L)'
;MDSGTVATVKVSELKEIPPQFLREVVAIPPQALKCCLADLPPNTGMWTPDAVLWLRDAVINCPEFSMKVIQQDASKGIAHIYLFAPENYPDMDRSINRQIKNADLWKHQKDVFLSVTPSGTTSTKATGDAVPALQLSSGKLEKSFPDSGREPGSAVSTLDMPPPLSLPKPGDLMDIYVSVACHPGHFVVQPWNELNNLYALMEEMILYYSRAEEKPVTIEKNKLYAAKIGDEWYRVIIKGVLRNGFLSVYELDYGKHEFVSVQKVQPLLDIFRRLPFQAITAQLAG
;
A
#
# COMPACT_ATOMS: atom_id res chain seq x y z
N MET A 1 19.55 -9.78 -14.17
CA MET A 1 19.55 -11.17 -14.67
C MET A 1 19.37 -12.14 -13.52
N ASP A 2 20.07 -11.93 -12.41
CA ASP A 2 20.23 -12.95 -11.35
C ASP A 2 19.44 -12.70 -10.06
N SER A 3 19.01 -11.44 -9.83
CA SER A 3 18.20 -11.04 -8.66
C SER A 3 16.68 -10.97 -8.93
N GLY A 4 16.24 -11.14 -10.18
CA GLY A 4 14.86 -10.92 -10.60
C GLY A 4 14.35 -9.46 -10.55
N THR A 5 15.17 -8.53 -10.05
CA THR A 5 14.81 -7.11 -9.90
C THR A 5 14.60 -6.42 -11.24
N VAL A 6 13.56 -5.58 -11.33
CA VAL A 6 13.33 -4.64 -12.44
C VAL A 6 13.61 -3.23 -11.93
N ALA A 7 14.35 -2.45 -12.71
CA ALA A 7 14.66 -1.04 -12.42
C ALA A 7 14.67 -0.21 -13.70
N THR A 8 14.23 1.04 -13.61
CA THR A 8 14.39 2.04 -14.67
C THR A 8 15.70 2.79 -14.45
N VAL A 9 16.58 2.79 -15.44
CA VAL A 9 17.91 3.43 -15.40
C VAL A 9 18.11 4.28 -16.64
N LYS A 10 18.92 5.35 -16.55
CA LYS A 10 19.25 6.17 -17.72
C LYS A 10 20.26 5.44 -18.61
N VAL A 11 20.20 5.69 -19.93
CA VAL A 11 21.17 5.12 -20.89
C VAL A 11 22.61 5.52 -20.53
N SER A 12 22.82 6.71 -19.96
CA SER A 12 24.11 7.21 -19.46
C SER A 12 24.63 6.51 -18.18
N GLU A 13 23.80 5.74 -17.49
CA GLU A 13 24.16 4.98 -16.29
C GLU A 13 24.51 3.51 -16.63
N LEU A 14 24.18 3.06 -17.84
CA LEU A 14 24.56 1.75 -18.37
C LEU A 14 26.06 1.72 -18.72
N LYS A 15 26.67 0.54 -18.57
CA LYS A 15 28.05 0.25 -18.99
C LYS A 15 28.06 -1.08 -19.73
N GLU A 16 28.84 -1.14 -20.81
CA GLU A 16 29.10 -2.40 -21.51
C GLU A 16 29.94 -3.34 -20.64
N ILE A 17 29.71 -4.65 -20.79
CA ILE A 17 30.53 -5.68 -20.14
C ILE A 17 31.83 -5.81 -20.95
N PRO A 18 33.02 -5.57 -20.37
CA PRO A 18 34.26 -5.61 -21.13
C PRO A 18 34.51 -6.96 -21.81
N PRO A 19 34.99 -7.00 -23.08
CA PRO A 19 35.02 -8.22 -23.89
C PRO A 19 35.72 -9.44 -23.26
N GLN A 20 36.72 -9.21 -22.42
CA GLN A 20 37.44 -10.28 -21.70
C GLN A 20 36.55 -11.07 -20.73
N PHE A 21 35.50 -10.44 -20.16
CA PHE A 21 34.59 -11.09 -19.21
C PHE A 21 33.35 -11.70 -19.88
N LEU A 22 33.07 -11.38 -21.15
CA LEU A 22 31.85 -11.84 -21.85
C LEU A 22 31.73 -13.37 -21.90
N ARG A 23 32.85 -14.10 -22.05
CA ARG A 23 32.83 -15.57 -22.05
C ARG A 23 32.41 -16.16 -20.70
N GLU A 24 32.84 -15.54 -19.60
CA GLU A 24 32.55 -16.00 -18.25
C GLU A 24 31.10 -15.67 -17.86
N VAL A 25 30.65 -14.45 -18.17
CA VAL A 25 29.27 -14.01 -17.93
C VAL A 25 28.26 -14.82 -18.75
N VAL A 26 28.51 -15.07 -20.03
CA VAL A 26 27.58 -15.82 -20.90
C VAL A 26 27.58 -17.33 -20.61
N ALA A 27 28.63 -17.87 -19.97
CA ALA A 27 28.65 -19.27 -19.53
C ALA A 27 27.73 -19.55 -18.34
N ILE A 28 27.34 -18.52 -17.58
CA ILE A 28 26.42 -18.64 -16.44
C ILE A 28 25.00 -18.29 -16.93
N PRO A 29 24.02 -19.22 -16.88
CA PRO A 29 22.64 -18.90 -17.25
C PRO A 29 22.00 -17.96 -16.21
N PRO A 30 20.90 -17.26 -16.54
CA PRO A 30 20.21 -16.38 -15.60
C PRO A 30 19.81 -17.10 -14.30
N GLN A 31 20.31 -16.63 -13.16
CA GLN A 31 20.08 -17.32 -11.87
C GLN A 31 18.68 -17.06 -11.28
N ALA A 32 17.96 -16.02 -11.73
CA ALA A 32 16.62 -15.71 -11.26
C ALA A 32 15.55 -16.56 -11.97
N LEU A 33 15.04 -17.60 -11.29
CA LEU A 33 13.89 -18.37 -11.78
C LEU A 33 12.57 -17.61 -11.59
N LYS A 34 11.90 -17.29 -12.70
CA LYS A 34 10.54 -16.76 -12.68
C LYS A 34 9.54 -17.88 -12.35
N CYS A 35 8.79 -17.69 -11.27
CA CYS A 35 7.83 -18.68 -10.77
C CYS A 35 6.53 -18.02 -10.26
N CYS A 36 5.51 -18.84 -9.99
CA CYS A 36 4.27 -18.44 -9.36
C CYS A 36 3.77 -19.54 -8.40
N LEU A 37 2.99 -19.16 -7.38
CA LEU A 37 2.38 -20.13 -6.47
C LEU A 37 1.24 -20.88 -7.16
N ALA A 38 1.36 -22.21 -7.19
CA ALA A 38 0.36 -23.14 -7.68
C ALA A 38 -0.95 -23.14 -6.86
N ASP A 39 -2.03 -23.57 -7.53
CA ASP A 39 -3.36 -23.86 -6.98
C ASP A 39 -4.09 -22.73 -6.24
N LEU A 40 -3.62 -21.49 -6.34
CA LEU A 40 -4.31 -20.31 -5.79
C LEU A 40 -5.60 -19.96 -6.58
N PRO A 41 -6.53 -19.17 -6.01
CA PRO A 41 -7.77 -18.80 -6.69
C PRO A 41 -7.51 -18.09 -8.03
N PRO A 42 -8.09 -18.57 -9.15
CA PRO A 42 -7.83 -18.00 -10.47
C PRO A 42 -8.70 -16.76 -10.76
N ASN A 43 -8.33 -16.04 -11.84
CA ASN A 43 -9.12 -15.04 -12.59
C ASN A 43 -9.17 -13.59 -12.10
N THR A 44 -8.62 -13.20 -10.94
CA THR A 44 -8.60 -11.75 -10.56
C THR A 44 -7.46 -10.96 -11.19
N GLY A 45 -6.42 -11.63 -11.70
CA GLY A 45 -5.23 -11.01 -12.33
C GLY A 45 -4.28 -10.31 -11.34
N MET A 46 -4.85 -9.68 -10.32
CA MET A 46 -4.18 -9.04 -9.19
C MET A 46 -4.46 -9.80 -7.88
N TRP A 47 -3.54 -9.70 -6.94
CA TRP A 47 -3.73 -10.16 -5.56
C TRP A 47 -4.38 -9.07 -4.72
N THR A 48 -5.17 -9.44 -3.70
CA THR A 48 -5.66 -8.46 -2.72
C THR A 48 -4.50 -7.92 -1.88
N PRO A 49 -4.55 -6.67 -1.39
CA PRO A 49 -3.50 -6.14 -0.52
C PRO A 49 -3.26 -7.01 0.72
N ASP A 50 -4.30 -7.58 1.33
CA ASP A 50 -4.15 -8.46 2.49
C ASP A 50 -3.52 -9.82 2.13
N ALA A 51 -3.73 -10.36 0.92
CA ALA A 51 -3.00 -11.55 0.45
C ALA A 51 -1.51 -11.25 0.20
N VAL A 52 -1.19 -10.07 -0.36
CA VAL A 52 0.21 -9.62 -0.53
C VAL A 52 0.88 -9.42 0.83
N LEU A 53 0.18 -8.77 1.79
CA LEU A 53 0.68 -8.58 3.16
C LEU A 53 0.89 -9.91 3.88
N TRP A 54 -0.05 -10.85 3.78
CA TRP A 54 0.06 -12.17 4.42
C TRP A 54 1.24 -12.98 3.85
N LEU A 55 1.39 -13.04 2.52
CA LEU A 55 2.53 -13.75 1.93
C LEU A 55 3.83 -13.15 2.42
N ARG A 56 3.89 -11.81 2.49
CA ARG A 56 5.07 -11.08 2.91
C ARG A 56 5.40 -11.30 4.38
N ASP A 57 4.41 -11.32 5.27
CA ASP A 57 4.54 -11.73 6.69
C ASP A 57 5.04 -13.19 6.83
N ALA A 58 4.63 -14.07 5.92
CA ALA A 58 4.98 -15.50 5.93
C ALA A 58 6.34 -15.85 5.29
N VAL A 59 6.91 -14.98 4.44
CA VAL A 59 8.22 -15.23 3.79
C VAL A 59 9.37 -14.35 4.28
N ILE A 60 9.07 -13.19 4.87
CA ILE A 60 10.11 -12.27 5.36
C ILE A 60 10.85 -12.86 6.57
N ASN A 61 12.17 -12.63 6.65
CA ASN A 61 13.08 -13.14 7.69
C ASN A 61 13.19 -14.66 7.85
N CYS A 62 12.54 -15.48 7.01
CA CYS A 62 12.84 -16.91 6.93
C CYS A 62 14.05 -17.10 5.97
N PRO A 63 15.17 -17.70 6.42
CA PRO A 63 16.44 -17.63 5.69
C PRO A 63 16.52 -18.55 4.47
N GLU A 64 15.71 -19.61 4.43
CA GLU A 64 15.68 -20.57 3.34
C GLU A 64 14.26 -21.10 3.12
N PHE A 65 13.96 -21.51 1.90
CA PHE A 65 12.69 -22.14 1.53
C PHE A 65 12.94 -23.35 0.64
N SER A 66 12.20 -24.43 0.88
CA SER A 66 12.08 -25.52 -0.09
C SER A 66 10.99 -25.17 -1.10
N MET A 67 11.22 -25.45 -2.39
CA MET A 67 10.18 -25.38 -3.43
C MET A 67 10.00 -26.73 -4.13
N LYS A 68 8.76 -27.04 -4.49
CA LYS A 68 8.38 -28.20 -5.30
C LYS A 68 7.72 -27.69 -6.58
N VAL A 69 8.40 -27.80 -7.71
CA VAL A 69 7.83 -27.51 -9.03
C VAL A 69 6.77 -28.55 -9.36
N ILE A 70 5.59 -28.11 -9.82
CA ILE A 70 4.50 -28.99 -10.25
C ILE A 70 4.21 -28.92 -11.76
N GLN A 71 4.52 -27.79 -12.40
CA GLN A 71 4.29 -27.54 -13.82
C GLN A 71 5.25 -26.45 -14.29
N GLN A 72 5.65 -26.49 -15.57
CA GLN A 72 6.48 -25.46 -16.19
C GLN A 72 5.79 -24.96 -17.47
N ASP A 73 5.43 -23.69 -17.49
CA ASP A 73 4.98 -23.00 -18.70
C ASP A 73 6.22 -22.56 -19.51
N ALA A 74 6.63 -23.43 -20.43
CA ALA A 74 7.75 -23.17 -21.34
C ALA A 74 7.50 -21.98 -22.30
N SER A 75 6.23 -21.61 -22.55
CA SER A 75 5.89 -20.48 -23.44
C SER A 75 6.06 -19.11 -22.76
N LYS A 76 5.88 -19.05 -21.43
CA LYS A 76 6.04 -17.82 -20.63
C LYS A 76 7.30 -17.80 -19.77
N GLY A 77 8.03 -18.91 -19.70
CA GLY A 77 9.18 -19.11 -18.83
C GLY A 77 8.81 -19.07 -17.34
N ILE A 78 7.68 -19.68 -16.96
CA ILE A 78 7.16 -19.62 -15.57
C ILE A 78 7.04 -21.03 -14.98
N ALA A 79 7.68 -21.27 -13.83
CA ALA A 79 7.45 -22.46 -13.03
C ALA A 79 6.30 -22.27 -12.03
N HIS A 80 5.30 -23.16 -12.04
CA HIS A 80 4.28 -23.23 -11.00
C HIS A 80 4.81 -24.08 -9.84
N ILE A 81 4.87 -23.49 -8.64
CA ILE A 81 5.54 -24.09 -7.47
C ILE A 81 4.62 -24.18 -6.25
N TYR A 82 4.87 -25.20 -5.43
CA TYR A 82 4.54 -25.20 -4.01
C TYR A 82 5.76 -24.71 -3.20
N LEU A 83 5.56 -23.81 -2.25
CA LEU A 83 6.62 -23.22 -1.41
C LEU A 83 6.45 -23.65 0.06
N PHE A 84 7.55 -24.00 0.74
CA PHE A 84 7.56 -24.54 2.10
C PHE A 84 8.66 -23.89 2.94
N ALA A 85 8.30 -23.39 4.12
CA ALA A 85 9.27 -23.08 5.17
C ALA A 85 9.98 -24.39 5.63
N PRO A 86 11.18 -24.33 6.23
CA PRO A 86 11.99 -25.53 6.54
C PRO A 86 11.23 -26.54 7.41
N GLU A 87 10.60 -26.04 8.48
CA GLU A 87 9.75 -26.76 9.44
C GLU A 87 8.52 -27.46 8.83
N ASN A 88 8.21 -27.21 7.55
CA ASN A 88 6.98 -27.61 6.88
C ASN A 88 7.19 -28.53 5.67
N TYR A 89 8.41 -28.75 5.21
CA TYR A 89 8.66 -29.62 4.05
C TYR A 89 8.65 -31.11 4.47
N PRO A 90 8.04 -32.05 3.70
CA PRO A 90 7.33 -31.89 2.43
C PRO A 90 5.79 -31.81 2.56
N ASP A 91 5.26 -31.47 3.74
CA ASP A 91 3.82 -31.46 4.03
C ASP A 91 3.07 -30.43 3.18
N MET A 92 2.26 -30.92 2.24
CA MET A 92 1.55 -30.09 1.28
C MET A 92 0.48 -29.20 1.92
N ASP A 93 -0.15 -29.62 3.01
CA ASP A 93 -1.18 -28.81 3.68
C ASP A 93 -0.55 -27.73 4.58
N ARG A 94 0.70 -27.92 5.01
CA ARG A 94 1.53 -26.88 5.66
C ARG A 94 2.33 -26.00 4.68
N SER A 95 2.17 -26.18 3.36
CA SER A 95 2.75 -25.29 2.35
C SER A 95 2.19 -23.86 2.42
N ILE A 96 2.99 -22.88 2.00
CA ILE A 96 2.57 -21.47 1.89
C ILE A 96 1.34 -21.33 0.99
N ASN A 97 1.27 -22.13 -0.09
CA ASN A 97 0.14 -22.17 -1.02
C ASN A 97 -1.19 -22.55 -0.35
N ARG A 98 -1.20 -23.60 0.49
CA ARG A 98 -2.42 -24.04 1.18
C ARG A 98 -2.79 -23.10 2.32
N GLN A 99 -1.79 -22.61 3.07
CA GLN A 99 -2.01 -21.61 4.12
C GLN A 99 -2.67 -20.34 3.57
N ILE A 100 -2.12 -19.73 2.51
CA ILE A 100 -2.70 -18.50 1.95
C ILE A 100 -4.06 -18.74 1.28
N LYS A 101 -4.25 -19.88 0.59
CA LYS A 101 -5.52 -20.24 -0.05
C LYS A 101 -6.67 -20.42 0.96
N ASN A 102 -6.36 -20.97 2.12
CA ASN A 102 -7.34 -21.25 3.17
C ASN A 102 -7.56 -20.04 4.11
N ALA A 103 -6.74 -19.00 4.00
CA ALA A 103 -6.93 -17.74 4.72
C ALA A 103 -8.01 -16.87 4.03
N ASP A 104 -8.78 -16.12 4.82
CA ASP A 104 -9.95 -15.34 4.36
C ASP A 104 -9.59 -14.01 3.68
N LEU A 105 -8.58 -14.05 2.80
CA LEU A 105 -7.90 -12.88 2.22
C LEU A 105 -8.35 -12.58 0.78
N TRP A 106 -9.00 -13.53 0.12
CA TRP A 106 -9.35 -13.48 -1.30
C TRP A 106 -10.68 -12.75 -1.57
N LYS A 107 -11.46 -12.48 -0.52
CA LYS A 107 -12.65 -11.63 -0.59
C LYS A 107 -12.24 -10.23 -1.00
N HIS A 108 -12.56 -9.85 -2.23
CA HIS A 108 -12.43 -8.48 -2.68
C HIS A 108 -13.48 -7.63 -1.96
N GLN A 109 -13.06 -6.89 -0.93
CA GLN A 109 -13.85 -5.79 -0.40
C GLN A 109 -14.13 -4.81 -1.56
N LYS A 110 -15.36 -4.31 -1.66
CA LYS A 110 -15.79 -3.51 -2.82
C LYS A 110 -15.00 -2.20 -3.00
N ASP A 111 -14.36 -1.73 -1.94
CA ASP A 111 -13.73 -0.41 -1.87
C ASP A 111 -12.27 -0.49 -1.38
N VAL A 112 -11.48 -1.47 -1.87
CA VAL A 112 -10.01 -1.50 -1.70
C VAL A 112 -9.27 -0.87 -2.88
N PHE A 113 -9.83 0.20 -3.45
CA PHE A 113 -8.98 1.23 -4.04
C PHE A 113 -8.21 1.95 -2.92
N LEU A 114 -7.03 2.50 -3.22
CA LEU A 114 -6.18 3.17 -2.22
C LEU A 114 -6.69 4.55 -1.79
N SER A 115 -7.96 4.86 -2.09
CA SER A 115 -8.60 6.13 -1.78
C SER A 115 -8.62 6.40 -0.27
N VAL A 116 -7.79 7.34 0.17
CA VAL A 116 -8.04 8.10 1.39
C VAL A 116 -9.21 9.04 1.09
N THR A 117 -10.44 8.54 1.21
CA THR A 117 -11.64 9.37 1.17
C THR A 117 -11.69 10.22 2.44
N PRO A 118 -11.72 11.56 2.35
CA PRO A 118 -12.12 12.39 3.49
C PRO A 118 -13.61 12.12 3.72
N SER A 119 -13.97 11.60 4.90
CA SER A 119 -15.36 11.30 5.26
C SER A 119 -16.18 12.58 5.51
N GLY A 120 -16.39 13.38 4.47
CA GLY A 120 -17.28 14.53 4.45
C GLY A 120 -18.74 14.09 4.29
N THR A 121 -19.60 14.49 5.22
CA THR A 121 -21.02 14.14 5.23
C THR A 121 -21.80 14.87 4.14
N THR A 122 -22.24 14.15 3.11
CA THR A 122 -23.21 14.64 2.11
C THR A 122 -24.57 13.96 2.28
N SER A 123 -25.48 14.64 2.96
CA SER A 123 -26.90 14.27 2.97
C SER A 123 -27.60 14.90 1.77
N THR A 124 -28.08 14.09 0.83
CA THR A 124 -28.98 14.51 -0.25
C THR A 124 -30.20 13.61 -0.31
N LYS A 125 -31.37 14.21 -0.56
CA LYS A 125 -32.67 13.52 -0.59
C LYS A 125 -32.82 12.68 -1.86
N ALA A 126 -33.46 11.53 -1.74
CA ALA A 126 -34.11 10.84 -2.84
C ALA A 126 -35.61 10.69 -2.58
N THR A 127 -36.43 11.42 -3.34
CA THR A 127 -37.79 11.02 -3.69
C THR A 127 -37.72 10.09 -4.92
N GLY A 128 -38.46 8.99 -5.04
CA GLY A 128 -39.42 8.38 -4.11
C GLY A 128 -40.56 7.72 -4.89
N ASP A 129 -40.91 6.47 -4.58
CA ASP A 129 -42.11 5.78 -5.07
C ASP A 129 -42.45 4.57 -4.15
N ALA A 130 -43.62 3.94 -4.33
CA ALA A 130 -44.35 3.34 -3.21
C ALA A 130 -44.80 1.86 -3.35
N VAL A 131 -44.59 1.06 -2.27
CA VAL A 131 -45.55 0.12 -1.61
C VAL A 131 -45.98 -1.13 -2.46
N PRO A 132 -46.51 -2.27 -1.94
CA PRO A 132 -46.88 -2.73 -0.57
C PRO A 132 -46.07 -3.98 -0.07
N ALA A 133 -46.28 -4.60 1.12
CA ALA A 133 -46.88 -4.26 2.43
C ALA A 133 -46.59 -5.41 3.45
N LEU A 134 -47.24 -5.36 4.64
CA LEU A 134 -47.28 -6.36 5.74
C LEU A 134 -46.04 -6.36 6.67
N GLN A 135 -46.14 -6.45 8.01
CA GLN A 135 -47.31 -6.50 8.91
C GLN A 135 -46.93 -6.11 10.36
N LEU A 136 -47.85 -5.47 11.10
CA LEU A 136 -47.97 -5.37 12.59
C LEU A 136 -46.76 -4.87 13.43
N SER A 137 -46.91 -4.29 14.64
CA SER A 137 -48.08 -4.00 15.49
C SER A 137 -47.94 -2.64 16.22
N SER A 138 -48.95 -2.24 17.01
CA SER A 138 -49.06 -0.91 17.63
C SER A 138 -48.36 -0.79 19.00
N GLY A 139 -47.89 0.42 19.36
CA GLY A 139 -47.37 0.74 20.69
C GLY A 139 -46.93 2.20 20.84
N LYS A 140 -47.84 3.11 21.24
CA LYS A 140 -47.54 4.53 21.52
C LYS A 140 -47.89 4.87 22.97
N LEU A 141 -46.97 5.51 23.71
CA LEU A 141 -47.32 6.43 24.80
C LEU A 141 -46.22 7.48 25.07
N GLU A 142 -46.58 8.53 25.80
CA GLU A 142 -45.77 9.68 26.25
C GLU A 142 -45.79 9.67 27.81
N LYS A 143 -44.92 10.28 28.63
CA LYS A 143 -44.08 11.51 28.64
C LYS A 143 -42.91 11.28 29.65
N SER A 144 -41.95 12.16 30.01
CA SER A 144 -41.53 13.54 29.68
C SER A 144 -40.08 13.78 30.22
N PHE A 145 -39.49 14.96 29.97
CA PHE A 145 -38.27 15.45 30.65
C PHE A 145 -38.53 15.88 32.12
N PRO A 146 -37.48 16.09 32.95
CA PRO A 146 -36.86 17.43 33.01
C PRO A 146 -35.32 17.45 32.89
N ASP A 147 -34.77 18.67 32.90
CA ASP A 147 -33.39 19.08 32.61
C ASP A 147 -32.43 19.04 33.82
N SER A 148 -31.15 18.74 33.58
CA SER A 148 -29.97 19.52 34.03
C SER A 148 -28.66 18.76 33.78
N GLY A 149 -27.57 19.51 33.47
CA GLY A 149 -26.22 18.95 33.39
C GLY A 149 -25.44 19.32 32.13
N ARG A 150 -24.99 20.58 32.03
CA ARG A 150 -23.91 20.96 31.09
C ARG A 150 -22.57 20.65 31.71
N GLU A 151 -21.74 19.90 30.99
CA GLU A 151 -20.28 20.00 31.02
C GLU A 151 -19.78 19.90 29.56
N PRO A 152 -18.63 20.48 29.20
CA PRO A 152 -18.26 20.68 27.80
C PRO A 152 -17.83 19.37 27.14
N GLY A 153 -18.61 18.93 26.13
CA GLY A 153 -18.20 17.85 25.24
C GLY A 153 -16.86 18.17 24.59
N SER A 154 -15.85 17.34 24.84
CA SER A 154 -14.48 17.55 24.37
C SER A 154 -14.44 17.84 22.87
N ALA A 155 -13.87 18.99 22.49
CA ALA A 155 -13.67 19.35 21.10
C ALA A 155 -12.61 18.43 20.49
N VAL A 156 -13.06 17.37 19.82
CA VAL A 156 -12.19 16.43 19.09
C VAL A 156 -11.38 17.22 18.06
N SER A 157 -10.07 17.25 18.24
CA SER A 157 -9.15 18.07 17.46
C SER A 157 -9.21 17.71 15.98
N THR A 158 -9.69 18.63 15.14
CA THR A 158 -9.79 18.45 13.69
C THR A 158 -8.47 18.75 12.95
N LEU A 159 -7.32 18.51 13.59
CA LEU A 159 -5.99 18.93 13.12
C LEU A 159 -5.11 17.80 12.55
N ASP A 160 -5.54 16.54 12.62
CA ASP A 160 -4.65 15.41 12.32
C ASP A 160 -4.31 15.22 10.83
N MET A 161 -5.10 15.73 9.89
CA MET A 161 -4.90 15.55 8.45
C MET A 161 -4.49 16.86 7.75
N PRO A 162 -3.63 16.81 6.71
CA PRO A 162 -3.33 17.99 5.90
C PRO A 162 -4.57 18.49 5.14
N PRO A 163 -4.56 19.73 4.62
CA PRO A 163 -5.57 20.17 3.68
C PRO A 163 -5.63 19.22 2.46
N PRO A 164 -6.83 18.88 1.94
CA PRO A 164 -6.95 18.08 0.74
C PRO A 164 -6.38 18.85 -0.46
N LEU A 165 -5.75 18.11 -1.39
CA LEU A 165 -5.24 18.70 -2.62
C LEU A 165 -6.41 19.17 -3.50
N SER A 166 -6.33 20.41 -3.99
CA SER A 166 -7.33 20.97 -4.92
C SER A 166 -7.15 20.36 -6.31
N LEU A 167 -8.14 19.56 -6.74
CA LEU A 167 -8.18 18.99 -8.08
C LEU A 167 -8.76 19.97 -9.11
N PRO A 168 -8.37 19.88 -10.40
CA PRO A 168 -8.99 20.64 -11.50
C PRO A 168 -10.47 20.30 -11.65
N LYS A 169 -11.25 21.20 -12.27
CA LYS A 169 -12.68 20.93 -12.54
C LYS A 169 -12.81 20.01 -13.76
N PRO A 170 -13.95 19.30 -13.93
CA PRO A 170 -14.19 18.52 -15.15
C PRO A 170 -14.08 19.38 -16.41
N GLY A 171 -13.09 19.09 -17.25
CA GLY A 171 -12.76 19.83 -18.48
C GLY A 171 -11.55 20.75 -18.39
N ASP A 172 -11.06 21.08 -17.18
CA ASP A 172 -9.80 21.80 -17.00
C ASP A 172 -8.59 20.86 -17.23
N LEU A 173 -7.45 21.41 -17.65
CA LEU A 173 -6.19 20.68 -17.79
C LEU A 173 -5.27 20.90 -16.58
N MET A 174 -4.39 19.92 -16.32
CA MET A 174 -3.44 19.94 -15.21
C MET A 174 -2.15 19.23 -15.62
N ASP A 175 -1.01 19.90 -15.48
CA ASP A 175 0.30 19.28 -15.69
C ASP A 175 0.64 18.34 -14.53
N ILE A 176 1.07 17.12 -14.86
CA ILE A 176 1.31 16.04 -13.89
C ILE A 176 2.59 15.27 -14.18
N TYR A 177 3.13 14.65 -13.13
CA TYR A 177 4.14 13.60 -13.21
C TYR A 177 3.53 12.24 -12.81
N VAL A 178 3.82 11.16 -13.53
CA VAL A 178 3.34 9.81 -13.17
C VAL A 178 4.38 9.13 -12.29
N SER A 179 4.12 9.04 -10.99
CA SER A 179 5.08 8.53 -9.99
C SER A 179 5.10 7.00 -9.88
N VAL A 180 3.97 6.35 -10.13
CA VAL A 180 3.81 4.89 -10.12
C VAL A 180 2.82 4.49 -11.20
N ALA A 181 3.16 3.53 -12.06
CA ALA A 181 2.23 2.96 -13.04
C ALA A 181 2.20 1.43 -12.91
N CYS A 182 1.09 0.88 -12.39
CA CYS A 182 0.93 -0.57 -12.21
C CYS A 182 0.04 -1.20 -13.30
N HIS A 183 -1.03 -0.51 -13.69
CA HIS A 183 -2.06 -0.99 -14.62
C HIS A 183 -2.81 0.22 -15.21
N PRO A 184 -3.40 0.16 -16.42
CA PRO A 184 -4.27 1.22 -16.92
C PRO A 184 -5.42 1.60 -15.96
N GLY A 185 -5.93 0.63 -15.20
CA GLY A 185 -6.93 0.84 -14.15
C GLY A 185 -6.36 1.24 -12.76
N HIS A 186 -5.04 1.38 -12.59
CA HIS A 186 -4.43 1.83 -11.35
C HIS A 186 -2.99 2.36 -11.55
N PHE A 187 -2.83 3.67 -11.43
CA PHE A 187 -1.57 4.40 -11.37
C PHE A 187 -1.66 5.56 -10.37
N VAL A 188 -0.54 6.23 -10.12
CA VAL A 188 -0.44 7.40 -9.24
C VAL A 188 0.20 8.55 -10.00
N VAL A 189 -0.35 9.75 -9.81
CA VAL A 189 0.18 11.01 -10.38
C VAL A 189 0.42 12.05 -9.29
N GLN A 190 1.34 12.97 -9.56
CA GLN A 190 1.71 14.11 -8.72
C GLN A 190 1.49 15.41 -9.51
N PRO A 191 1.02 16.50 -8.86
CA PRO A 191 0.93 17.82 -9.50
C PRO A 191 2.31 18.35 -9.90
N TRP A 192 2.48 18.74 -11.17
CA TRP A 192 3.75 19.32 -11.62
C TRP A 192 4.08 20.64 -10.93
N ASN A 193 3.05 21.48 -10.67
CA ASN A 193 3.20 22.78 -10.03
C ASN A 193 3.61 22.70 -8.54
N GLU A 194 3.34 21.57 -7.87
CA GLU A 194 3.69 21.36 -6.45
C GLU A 194 5.06 20.70 -6.26
N LEU A 195 5.74 20.23 -7.32
CA LEU A 195 7.01 19.49 -7.20
C LEU A 195 8.07 20.28 -6.41
N ASN A 196 8.18 21.59 -6.62
CA ASN A 196 9.12 22.44 -5.86
C ASN A 196 8.76 22.52 -4.37
N ASN A 197 7.47 22.54 -4.04
CA ASN A 197 6.99 22.54 -2.65
C ASN A 197 7.24 21.18 -1.98
N LEU A 198 7.11 20.08 -2.74
CA LEU A 198 7.45 18.74 -2.29
C LEU A 198 8.98 18.58 -2.08
N TYR A 199 9.82 19.08 -2.99
CA TYR A 199 11.28 19.04 -2.81
C TYR A 199 11.71 19.81 -1.56
N ALA A 200 11.21 21.03 -1.34
CA ALA A 200 11.48 21.81 -0.14
C ALA A 200 11.04 21.08 1.15
N LEU A 201 9.84 20.46 1.13
CA LEU A 201 9.35 19.65 2.24
C LEU A 201 10.25 18.44 2.53
N MET A 202 10.77 17.76 1.50
CA MET A 202 11.69 16.64 1.68
C MET A 202 13.01 17.11 2.27
N GLU A 203 13.59 18.22 1.78
CA GLU A 203 14.80 18.82 2.37
C GLU A 203 14.63 19.18 3.85
N GLU A 204 13.50 19.81 4.22
CA GLU A 204 13.19 20.12 5.63
C GLU A 204 13.04 18.84 6.48
N MET A 205 12.36 17.80 5.95
CA MET A 205 12.19 16.52 6.66
C MET A 205 13.53 15.78 6.84
N ILE A 206 14.40 15.76 5.83
CA ILE A 206 15.74 15.16 5.92
C ILE A 206 16.57 15.89 6.98
N LEU A 207 16.60 17.23 6.95
CA LEU A 207 17.34 18.07 7.88
C LEU A 207 16.86 17.92 9.33
N TYR A 208 15.56 17.74 9.54
CA TYR A 208 14.97 17.52 10.86
C TYR A 208 15.19 16.09 11.35
N TYR A 209 14.63 15.08 10.67
CA TYR A 209 14.58 13.71 11.20
C TYR A 209 15.95 13.02 11.21
N SER A 210 16.90 13.42 10.35
CA SER A 210 18.29 12.90 10.42
C SER A 210 19.11 13.47 11.57
N ARG A 211 18.54 14.41 12.35
CA ARG A 211 19.14 14.97 13.58
C ARG A 211 18.28 14.72 14.82
N ALA A 212 17.08 14.17 14.66
CA ALA A 212 16.17 13.86 15.75
C ALA A 212 16.63 12.62 16.52
N GLU A 213 16.44 12.63 17.83
CA GLU A 213 16.60 11.41 18.65
C GLU A 213 15.53 10.39 18.25
N GLU A 214 15.93 9.15 17.95
CA GLU A 214 15.00 8.05 17.68
C GLU A 214 14.19 7.72 18.94
N LYS A 215 12.92 8.14 18.97
CA LYS A 215 12.01 7.88 20.08
C LYS A 215 11.15 6.64 19.79
N PRO A 216 10.96 5.72 20.74
CA PRO A 216 9.99 4.63 20.59
C PRO A 216 8.59 5.19 20.35
N VAL A 217 7.88 4.66 19.35
CA VAL A 217 6.55 5.14 18.96
C VAL A 217 5.54 4.00 19.00
N THR A 218 4.37 4.24 19.58
CA THR A 218 3.22 3.33 19.43
C THR A 218 2.72 3.39 17.99
N ILE A 219 2.76 2.25 17.31
CA ILE A 219 2.34 2.13 15.90
C ILE A 219 0.86 1.79 15.82
N GLU A 220 0.10 2.61 15.08
CA GLU A 220 -1.32 2.45 14.81
C GLU A 220 -1.55 2.31 13.30
N LYS A 221 -2.34 1.32 12.88
CA LYS A 221 -2.76 1.17 11.48
C LYS A 221 -3.63 2.36 11.07
N ASN A 222 -3.45 2.82 9.84
CA ASN A 222 -4.09 4.00 9.23
C ASN A 222 -3.72 5.36 9.85
N LYS A 223 -2.64 5.46 10.63
CA LYS A 223 -2.12 6.72 11.19
C LYS A 223 -0.88 7.23 10.44
N LEU A 224 -0.66 8.55 10.53
CA LEU A 224 0.41 9.29 9.86
C LEU A 224 1.74 9.27 10.63
N TYR A 225 2.84 9.03 9.93
CA TYR A 225 4.20 9.05 10.48
C TYR A 225 5.20 9.59 9.45
N ALA A 226 6.41 9.93 9.91
CA ALA A 226 7.60 10.04 9.06
C ALA A 226 8.34 8.70 9.08
N ALA A 227 8.84 8.25 7.93
CA ALA A 227 9.60 7.00 7.85
C ALA A 227 10.86 7.13 6.98
N LYS A 228 11.97 6.54 7.43
CA LYS A 228 13.23 6.52 6.69
C LYS A 228 13.28 5.34 5.71
N ILE A 229 13.28 5.63 4.41
CA ILE A 229 13.32 4.63 3.32
C ILE A 229 14.58 4.91 2.50
N GLY A 230 15.49 3.92 2.44
CA GLY A 230 16.88 4.18 2.05
C GLY A 230 17.53 5.16 3.03
N ASP A 231 18.07 6.26 2.50
CA ASP A 231 18.61 7.38 3.27
C ASP A 231 17.67 8.58 3.43
N GLU A 232 16.53 8.55 2.74
CA GLU A 232 15.55 9.64 2.65
C GLU A 232 14.40 9.48 3.66
N TRP A 233 13.71 10.59 4.00
CA TRP A 233 12.59 10.61 4.95
C TRP A 233 11.27 11.00 4.28
N TYR A 234 10.27 10.12 4.35
CA TYR A 234 8.99 10.30 3.67
C TYR A 234 7.81 10.44 4.63
N ARG A 235 6.76 11.16 4.20
CA ARG A 235 5.45 11.13 4.86
C ARG A 235 4.75 9.82 4.50
N VAL A 236 4.35 9.05 5.51
CA VAL A 236 3.72 7.74 5.30
C VAL A 236 2.47 7.53 6.14
N ILE A 237 1.60 6.64 5.66
CA ILE A 237 0.52 6.04 6.43
C ILE A 237 0.78 4.54 6.61
N ILE A 238 0.62 4.01 7.83
CA ILE A 238 0.82 2.58 8.10
C ILE A 238 -0.38 1.80 7.56
N LYS A 239 -0.17 0.90 6.59
CA LYS A 239 -1.23 0.03 6.04
C LYS A 239 -1.28 -1.34 6.73
N GLY A 240 -0.18 -1.77 7.35
CA GLY A 240 -0.14 -3.01 8.15
C GLY A 240 1.10 -3.11 9.04
N VAL A 241 0.97 -3.84 10.14
CA VAL A 241 2.06 -4.22 11.05
C VAL A 241 2.33 -5.71 10.83
N LEU A 242 3.59 -6.07 10.56
CA LEU A 242 4.02 -7.45 10.35
C LEU A 242 4.61 -8.02 11.66
N ARG A 243 4.53 -9.34 11.85
CA ARG A 243 4.94 -10.01 13.10
C ARG A 243 6.43 -9.88 13.40
N ASN A 244 7.24 -9.64 12.38
CA ASN A 244 8.70 -9.56 12.45
C ASN A 244 9.24 -8.15 12.77
N GLY A 245 8.38 -7.21 13.19
CA GLY A 245 8.78 -5.83 13.50
C GLY A 245 8.90 -4.89 12.28
N PHE A 246 8.51 -5.35 11.09
CA PHE A 246 8.40 -4.50 9.91
C PHE A 246 6.97 -3.95 9.75
N LEU A 247 6.88 -2.80 9.10
CA LEU A 247 5.64 -2.09 8.80
C LEU A 247 5.49 -1.99 7.29
N SER A 248 4.30 -2.32 6.80
CA SER A 248 3.90 -1.99 5.43
C SER A 248 3.35 -0.58 5.43
N VAL A 249 3.97 0.28 4.64
CA VAL A 249 3.68 1.71 4.57
C VAL A 249 3.27 2.11 3.15
N TYR A 250 2.58 3.24 3.05
CA TYR A 250 2.28 3.90 1.78
C TYR A 250 2.87 5.30 1.81
N GLU A 251 3.77 5.61 0.86
CA GLU A 251 4.33 6.94 0.66
C GLU A 251 3.23 7.89 0.20
N LEU A 252 2.87 8.86 1.04
CA LEU A 252 1.72 9.74 0.80
C LEU A 252 1.94 10.77 -0.32
N ASP A 253 3.19 10.95 -0.73
CA ASP A 253 3.55 11.91 -1.78
C ASP A 253 3.86 11.25 -3.13
N TYR A 254 4.40 10.04 -3.14
CA TYR A 254 4.74 9.31 -4.38
C TYR A 254 3.81 8.12 -4.68
N GLY A 255 3.03 7.66 -3.70
CA GLY A 255 2.07 6.56 -3.82
C GLY A 255 2.67 5.16 -3.94
N LYS A 256 3.92 4.98 -3.50
CA LYS A 256 4.57 3.67 -3.43
C LYS A 256 4.14 2.91 -2.19
N HIS A 257 4.14 1.58 -2.28
CA HIS A 257 4.00 0.68 -1.13
C HIS A 257 5.36 0.16 -0.70
N GLU A 258 5.80 0.56 0.49
CA GLU A 258 7.16 0.31 0.96
C GLU A 258 7.23 -0.40 2.32
N PHE A 259 8.44 -0.74 2.74
CA PHE A 259 8.71 -1.60 3.89
C PHE A 259 9.82 -1.04 4.78
N VAL A 260 9.47 -0.76 6.04
CA VAL A 260 10.39 -0.19 7.03
C VAL A 260 10.38 -1.00 8.32
N SER A 261 11.54 -1.12 8.97
CA SER A 261 11.58 -1.52 10.39
C SER A 261 10.81 -0.49 11.21
N VAL A 262 10.11 -0.92 12.26
CA VAL A 262 9.47 -0.02 13.25
C VAL A 262 10.44 1.03 13.82
N GLN A 263 11.73 0.70 13.91
CA GLN A 263 12.79 1.61 14.36
C GLN A 263 12.97 2.82 13.43
N LYS A 264 12.72 2.64 12.11
CA LYS A 264 12.85 3.68 11.09
C LYS A 264 11.62 4.60 10.99
N VAL A 265 10.72 4.59 11.97
CA VAL A 265 9.47 5.38 11.96
C VAL A 265 9.42 6.32 13.16
N GLN A 266 9.04 7.57 12.90
CA GLN A 266 8.93 8.66 13.88
C GLN A 266 7.60 9.41 13.72
N PRO A 267 7.09 10.13 14.74
CA PRO A 267 5.82 10.85 14.64
C PRO A 267 5.90 11.97 13.58
N LEU A 268 4.88 12.12 12.74
CA LEU A 268 4.83 13.20 11.73
C LEU A 268 4.45 14.53 12.39
N LEU A 269 5.39 15.49 12.42
CA LEU A 269 5.13 16.82 12.98
C LEU A 269 4.14 17.60 12.11
N ASP A 270 3.30 18.40 12.74
CA ASP A 270 2.21 19.15 12.10
C ASP A 270 2.72 20.19 11.08
N ILE A 271 3.97 20.67 11.23
CA ILE A 271 4.62 21.52 10.22
C ILE A 271 4.76 20.80 8.87
N PHE A 272 5.05 19.50 8.88
CA PHE A 272 5.12 18.64 7.70
C PHE A 272 3.74 18.16 7.23
N ARG A 273 2.65 18.51 7.93
CA ARG A 273 1.26 18.30 7.50
C ARG A 273 0.65 19.55 6.84
N ARG A 274 1.43 20.60 6.56
CA ARG A 274 0.93 21.84 5.91
C ARG A 274 0.70 21.69 4.42
N LEU A 275 1.61 21.03 3.71
CA LEU A 275 1.45 20.71 2.29
C LEU A 275 0.40 19.59 2.14
N PRO A 276 -0.55 19.64 1.19
CA PRO A 276 -1.37 18.49 0.82
C PRO A 276 -0.52 17.25 0.49
N PHE A 277 -1.10 16.06 0.60
CA PHE A 277 -0.47 14.84 0.10
C PHE A 277 -0.46 14.82 -1.43
N GLN A 278 0.70 14.54 -2.02
CA GLN A 278 0.92 14.70 -3.46
C GLN A 278 0.59 13.46 -4.30
N ALA A 279 0.35 12.29 -3.68
CA ALA A 279 -0.03 11.07 -4.40
C ALA A 279 -1.52 11.04 -4.74
N ILE A 280 -1.88 11.31 -6.01
CA ILE A 280 -3.24 11.17 -6.52
C ILE A 280 -3.39 9.79 -7.18
N THR A 281 -4.24 8.92 -6.63
CA THR A 281 -4.60 7.65 -7.28
C THR A 281 -5.47 7.92 -8.51
N ALA A 282 -5.14 7.32 -9.65
CA ALA A 282 -5.79 7.54 -10.93
C ALA A 282 -5.97 6.25 -11.74
N GLN A 283 -6.84 6.32 -12.74
CA GLN A 283 -7.07 5.30 -13.76
C GLN A 283 -7.35 5.97 -15.10
N LEU A 284 -7.19 5.25 -16.21
CA LEU A 284 -7.66 5.72 -17.51
C LEU A 284 -9.20 5.69 -17.55
N ALA A 285 -9.78 6.60 -18.32
CA ALA A 285 -11.20 6.62 -18.62
C ALA A 285 -11.47 5.80 -19.90
N GLY A 286 -12.43 4.88 -19.82
CA GLY A 286 -12.77 3.90 -20.85
C GLY A 286 -13.24 2.59 -20.23
#